data_AF-A0A376D459-F1
#
_entry.id   AF-A0A376D459-F1
#
_cell.length_a   1.000
_cell.length_b   1.000
_cell.length_c   1.000
_cell.angle_alpha   90.00
_cell.angle_beta   90.00
_cell.angle_gamma   90.00
#
_symmetry.space_group_name_H-M   'P 1'
#
loop_
_entity.id
_entity.type
_entity.pdbx_description
1 polymer ?
#
loop_
_entity_poly.entity_id
_entity_poly.type
_entity_poly.pdbx_seq_one_letter_code
_entity_poly.pdbx_strand_id
1 'polypeptide(L)'
;MKKSVFTVDVVTQKAYGYRRGENYVYVNREARMGRTALVIHPTLKERSSTLAEPASDIKTCDHYQQFPLYLAGERHEHYGIPHGFSSRVALERYLNGLFGEAS
;
A
#
# COMPACT_ATOMS: atom_id res chain seq x y z
N MET A 1 -7.84 14.65 0.08
CA MET A 1 -8.54 13.51 0.71
C MET A 1 -9.77 13.99 1.50
N LYS A 2 -10.89 14.21 0.80
CA LYS A 2 -12.28 14.24 1.32
C LYS A 2 -13.17 13.92 0.11
N LYS A 3 -13.32 12.64 -0.29
CA LYS A 3 -14.53 11.82 -0.06
C LYS A 3 -14.30 10.30 -0.27
N SER A 4 -13.07 9.82 -0.10
CA SER A 4 -12.65 8.41 -0.12
C SER A 4 -11.62 8.16 1.00
N VAL A 5 -11.90 8.70 2.19
CA VAL A 5 -10.84 9.07 3.15
C VAL A 5 -10.39 7.86 3.95
N PHE A 6 -9.37 7.18 3.43
CA PHE A 6 -8.45 6.41 4.25
C PHE A 6 -8.07 7.23 5.49
N THR A 7 -8.34 6.70 6.67
CA THR A 7 -7.96 7.30 7.95
C THR A 7 -6.66 6.71 8.42
N VAL A 8 -5.82 7.53 9.07
CA VAL A 8 -4.61 7.01 9.73
C VAL A 8 -5.07 6.03 10.82
N ASP A 9 -4.50 4.83 10.80
CA ASP A 9 -4.82 3.75 11.73
C ASP A 9 -3.62 3.42 12.63
N VAL A 10 -2.42 3.31 12.04
CA VAL A 10 -1.17 3.12 12.80
C VAL A 10 -0.08 4.05 12.29
N VAL A 11 0.74 4.55 13.21
CA VAL A 11 1.95 5.32 12.89
C VAL A 11 3.12 4.64 13.57
N THR A 12 4.09 4.20 12.77
CA THR A 12 5.31 3.57 13.26
C THR A 12 6.53 4.29 12.68
N GLN A 13 7.73 3.95 13.15
CA GLN A 13 8.97 4.50 12.60
C GLN A 13 9.17 4.15 11.12
N LYS A 14 8.69 2.98 10.66
CA LYS A 14 8.87 2.48 9.29
C LYS A 14 7.69 2.74 8.35
N ALA A 15 6.48 2.97 8.88
CA ALA A 15 5.28 3.05 8.05
C ALA A 15 4.15 3.88 8.69
N TYR A 16 3.31 4.47 7.83
CA TYR A 16 1.98 4.93 8.18
C TYR A 16 0.96 3.92 7.63
N GLY A 17 0.14 3.30 8.48
CA GLY A 17 -0.96 2.46 8.06
C GLY A 17 -2.25 3.27 7.98
N TYR A 18 -3.01 3.02 6.92
CA TYR A 18 -4.27 3.67 6.64
C TYR A 18 -5.36 2.65 6.37
N ARG A 19 -6.56 2.94 6.85
CA ARG A 19 -7.73 2.06 6.71
C ARG A 19 -8.93 2.76 6.10
N ARG A 20 -9.69 2.05 5.27
CA ARG A 20 -11.00 2.46 4.74
C ARG A 20 -11.91 1.24 4.67
N GLY A 21 -12.82 1.09 5.63
CA GLY A 21 -13.60 -0.14 5.78
C GLY A 21 -12.65 -1.33 6.00
N GLU A 22 -12.76 -2.35 5.16
CA GLU A 22 -11.88 -3.53 5.16
C GLU A 22 -10.58 -3.33 4.38
N ASN A 23 -10.45 -2.22 3.65
CA ASN A 23 -9.26 -1.96 2.86
C ASN A 23 -8.15 -1.36 3.73
N TYR A 24 -6.95 -1.92 3.62
CA TYR A 24 -5.77 -1.47 4.33
C TYR A 24 -4.61 -1.18 3.37
N VAL A 25 -3.90 -0.07 3.60
CA VAL A 25 -2.68 0.28 2.86
C VAL A 25 -1.63 0.83 3.80
N TYR A 26 -0.36 0.67 3.44
CA TYR A 26 0.75 1.31 4.15
C TYR A 26 1.42 2.35 3.25
N VAL A 27 1.91 3.43 3.84
CA VAL A 27 2.92 4.30 3.23
C VAL A 27 4.25 3.97 3.88
N ASN A 28 5.18 3.46 3.08
CA ASN A 28 6.53 3.15 3.54
C ASN A 28 7.33 4.43 3.79
N ARG A 29 7.75 4.65 5.05
CA ARG A 29 8.56 5.82 5.46
C ARG A 29 10.04 5.66 5.19
N GLU A 30 10.50 4.45 4.93
CA GLU A 30 11.91 4.15 4.64
C GLU A 30 12.28 4.43 3.18
N ALA A 31 11.30 4.71 2.32
CA ALA A 31 11.54 5.09 0.93
C ALA A 31 12.25 6.45 0.89
N ARG A 32 13.53 6.46 0.48
CA ARG A 32 14.32 7.68 0.30
C ARG A 32 14.13 8.19 -1.13
N MET A 33 13.75 9.47 -1.26
CA MET A 33 13.52 10.27 -2.48
C MET A 33 12.18 10.10 -3.22
N GLY A 34 11.38 11.18 -3.22
CA GLY A 34 10.54 11.66 -4.33
C GLY A 34 9.36 10.82 -4.82
N ARG A 35 9.26 9.54 -4.47
CA ARG A 35 8.16 8.64 -4.86
C ARG A 35 7.40 8.26 -3.61
N THR A 36 6.10 8.58 -3.57
CA THR A 36 5.25 8.05 -2.50
C THR A 36 5.21 6.53 -2.68
N ALA A 37 5.72 5.79 -1.71
CA ALA A 37 5.77 4.34 -1.73
C ALA A 37 4.54 3.78 -0.99
N LEU A 38 3.42 3.71 -1.73
CA LEU A 38 2.23 3.03 -1.26
C LEU A 38 2.50 1.52 -1.28
N VAL A 39 2.11 0.81 -0.25
CA VAL A 39 2.14 -0.65 -0.21
C VAL A 39 0.71 -1.13 -0.01
N ILE A 40 0.22 -1.96 -0.93
CA ILE A 40 -1.15 -2.48 -0.90
C ILE A 40 -1.17 -3.95 -0.46
N HIS A 41 -2.35 -4.42 -0.07
CA HIS A 41 -2.57 -5.80 0.31
C HIS A 41 -2.34 -6.75 -0.89
N PRO A 42 -1.65 -7.90 -0.73
CA PRO A 42 -1.31 -8.81 -1.83
C PRO A 42 -2.50 -9.34 -2.64
N THR A 43 -3.68 -9.49 -2.03
CA THR A 43 -4.91 -9.92 -2.74
C THR A 43 -5.36 -8.96 -3.84
N LEU A 44 -4.84 -7.72 -3.84
CA LEU A 44 -5.14 -6.71 -4.84
C LEU A 44 -4.19 -6.75 -6.04
N LYS A 45 -3.22 -7.68 -6.10
CA LYS A 45 -2.17 -7.75 -7.13
C LYS A 45 -2.73 -7.58 -8.54
N GLU A 46 -3.59 -8.50 -8.95
CA GLU A 46 -4.11 -8.55 -10.33
C GLU A 46 -4.83 -7.26 -10.71
N ARG A 47 -5.73 -6.79 -9.86
CA ARG A 47 -6.45 -5.52 -10.09
C ARG A 47 -5.50 -4.34 -10.13
N SER A 48 -4.54 -4.28 -9.22
CA SER A 48 -3.58 -3.17 -9.12
C SER A 48 -2.67 -3.04 -10.34
N SER A 49 -2.23 -4.16 -10.91
CA SER A 49 -1.35 -4.19 -12.09
C SER A 49 -2.02 -3.62 -13.35
N THR A 50 -3.35 -3.62 -13.43
CA THR A 50 -4.08 -2.96 -14.53
C THR A 50 -4.07 -1.43 -14.42
N LEU A 51 -3.78 -0.89 -13.23
CA LEU A 51 -3.81 0.55 -12.94
C LEU A 51 -2.40 1.17 -12.91
N ALA A 52 -1.42 0.45 -12.35
CA ALA A 52 -0.03 0.87 -12.30
C ALA A 52 0.90 -0.33 -12.08
N GLU A 53 2.07 -0.29 -12.74
CA GLU A 53 3.12 -1.28 -12.52
C GLU A 53 3.65 -1.20 -11.07
N PRO A 54 3.80 -2.34 -10.36
CA PRO A 54 4.49 -2.38 -9.08
C PRO A 54 5.95 -1.91 -9.19
N ALA A 55 6.48 -1.33 -8.11
CA ALA A 55 7.89 -0.95 -8.03
C ALA A 55 8.82 -2.18 -7.84
N SER A 56 8.28 -3.27 -7.30
CA SER A 56 8.89 -4.59 -7.17
C SER A 56 7.78 -5.62 -6.90
N ASP A 57 8.09 -6.92 -7.02
CA ASP A 57 7.11 -7.99 -6.81
C ASP A 57 6.51 -7.99 -5.41
N ILE A 58 7.37 -7.84 -4.40
CA ILE A 58 7.00 -7.80 -2.99
C ILE A 58 7.85 -6.78 -2.24
N LYS A 59 7.33 -6.30 -1.12
CA LYS A 59 8.09 -5.63 -0.07
C LYS A 59 7.70 -6.24 1.28
N THR A 60 8.71 -6.70 2.02
CA THR A 60 8.52 -7.20 3.39
C THR A 60 8.75 -6.08 4.42
N CYS A 61 8.02 -6.17 5.54
CA CYS A 61 8.21 -5.35 6.73
C CYS A 61 7.51 -6.03 7.92
N ASP A 62 8.19 -6.06 9.07
CA ASP A 62 7.64 -6.46 10.36
C ASP A 62 6.50 -5.55 10.85
N HIS A 63 6.35 -4.33 10.30
CA HIS A 63 5.30 -3.40 10.71
C HIS A 63 4.01 -3.49 9.87
N TYR A 64 3.97 -4.31 8.82
CA TYR A 64 2.78 -4.49 7.97
C TYR A 64 1.80 -5.51 8.56
N GLN A 65 1.48 -5.38 9.85
CA GLN A 65 0.73 -6.37 10.65
C GLN A 65 -0.68 -6.72 10.13
N GLN A 66 -1.24 -5.89 9.23
CA GLN A 66 -2.54 -6.12 8.60
C GLN A 66 -2.44 -6.89 7.27
N PHE A 67 -1.24 -7.20 6.82
CA PHE A 67 -0.96 -7.97 5.61
C PHE A 67 -0.57 -9.41 5.97
N PRO A 68 -0.61 -10.37 5.04
CA PRO A 68 -0.19 -11.74 5.32
C PRO A 68 1.30 -11.85 5.67
N LEU A 69 1.64 -12.87 6.47
CA LEU A 69 3.02 -13.24 6.79
C LEU A 69 3.75 -13.76 5.55
N TYR A 70 5.01 -13.38 5.42
CA TYR A 70 5.89 -13.89 4.36
C TYR A 70 6.61 -15.16 4.83
N LEU A 71 6.04 -16.32 4.48
CA LEU A 71 6.52 -17.62 4.96
C LEU A 71 7.80 -18.11 4.27
N ALA A 72 8.21 -17.48 3.17
CA ALA A 72 9.41 -17.86 2.41
C ALA A 72 10.70 -17.16 2.88
N GLY A 73 10.62 -16.28 3.90
CA GLY A 73 11.76 -15.60 4.49
C GLY A 73 12.17 -16.19 5.83
N GLU A 74 13.39 -15.88 6.29
CA GLU A 74 13.90 -16.28 7.61
C GLU A 74 13.32 -15.44 8.77
N ARG A 75 12.67 -14.31 8.45
CA ARG A 75 12.16 -13.34 9.42
C ARG A 75 10.63 -13.36 9.45
N HIS A 76 10.06 -13.11 10.62
CA HIS A 76 8.62 -12.95 10.82
C HIS A 76 8.16 -11.58 10.32
N GLU A 77 8.25 -11.38 9.01
CA GLU A 77 7.84 -10.15 8.33
C GLU A 77 6.54 -10.39 7.56
N HIS A 78 5.78 -9.33 7.37
CA HIS A 78 4.58 -9.33 6.52
C HIS A 78 4.94 -8.75 5.17
N TYR A 79 4.19 -9.08 4.12
CA TYR A 79 4.49 -8.60 2.77
C TYR A 79 3.32 -7.90 2.11
N GLY A 80 3.65 -6.92 1.27
CA GLY A 80 2.70 -6.22 0.41
C GLY A 80 3.31 -5.90 -0.94
N ILE A 81 2.51 -5.27 -1.80
CA ILE A 81 2.92 -4.92 -3.16
C ILE A 81 3.23 -3.41 -3.20
N PRO A 82 4.48 -3.01 -3.44
CA PRO A 82 4.85 -1.60 -3.44
C PRO A 82 4.52 -0.95 -4.79
N HIS A 83 3.90 0.23 -4.75
CA HIS A 83 3.68 1.12 -5.88
C HIS A 83 4.30 2.49 -5.60
N GLY A 84 4.95 3.06 -6.61
CA GLY A 84 5.56 4.37 -6.55
C GLY A 84 4.78 5.39 -7.37
N PHE A 85 4.48 6.55 -6.79
CA PHE A 85 3.80 7.64 -7.51
C PHE A 85 4.65 8.90 -7.55
N SER A 86 4.73 9.52 -8.73
CA SER A 86 5.45 10.78 -9.00
C SER A 86 4.65 12.03 -8.64
N SER A 87 3.33 11.90 -8.43
CA SER A 87 2.47 13.02 -8.05
C SER A 87 1.31 12.55 -7.16
N ARG A 88 0.78 13.48 -6.36
CA ARG A 88 -0.43 13.27 -5.56
C ARG A 88 -1.65 12.92 -6.42
N VAL A 89 -1.77 13.53 -7.60
CA VAL A 89 -2.89 13.30 -8.52
C VAL A 89 -2.88 11.86 -9.04
N ALA A 90 -1.70 11.32 -9.40
CA ALA A 90 -1.57 9.93 -9.82
C ALA A 90 -1.95 8.95 -8.71
N LEU A 91 -1.49 9.22 -7.48
CA LEU A 91 -1.88 8.44 -6.30
C LEU A 91 -3.40 8.47 -6.07
N GLU A 92 -4.02 9.65 -6.12
CA GLU A 92 -5.47 9.79 -5.90
C GLU A 92 -6.29 9.07 -6.97
N ARG A 93 -5.88 9.15 -8.26
CA ARG A 93 -6.50 8.37 -9.35
C ARG A 93 -6.37 6.87 -9.14
N TYR A 94 -5.18 6.41 -8.75
CA TYR A 94 -4.93 5.00 -8.48
C TYR A 94 -5.79 4.48 -7.32
N LEU A 95 -5.85 5.20 -6.20
CA LEU A 95 -6.69 4.83 -5.06
C LEU A 95 -8.18 4.80 -5.42
N ASN A 96 -8.64 5.73 -6.27
CA ASN A 96 -10.02 5.72 -6.75
C ASN A 96 -10.29 4.56 -7.72
N GLY A 97 -9.36 4.19 -8.61
CA GLY A 97 -9.54 3.02 -9.48
C GLY A 97 -9.51 1.70 -8.72
N LEU A 98 -8.64 1.60 -7.71
CA LEU A 98 -8.44 0.37 -6.94
C LEU A 98 -9.52 0.15 -5.88
N PHE A 99 -9.96 1.22 -5.20
CA PHE A 99 -10.88 1.15 -4.07
C PHE A 99 -12.18 1.94 -4.28
N GLY A 100 -12.39 2.59 -5.42
CA GLY A 100 -13.66 3.23 -5.74
C GLY A 100 -14.78 2.19 -5.87
N GLU A 101 -16.02 2.64 -5.69
CA GLU A 101 -17.17 1.81 -5.98
C GLU A 101 -17.14 1.43 -7.46
N ALA A 102 -17.24 0.13 -7.75
CA ALA A 102 -17.70 -0.28 -9.07
C ALA A 102 -19.16 0.17 -9.14
N SER A 103 -19.39 1.28 -9.84
CA SER A 103 -20.73 1.73 -10.22
C SER A 103 -21.44 0.67 -11.03
#